data_AF-A0A9D5P807-F1
#
_entry.id   AF-A0A9D5P807-F1
#
_cell.length_a   1.000
_cell.length_b   1.000
_cell.length_c   1.000
_cell.angle_alpha   90.00
_cell.angle_beta   90.00
_cell.angle_gamma   90.00
#
_symmetry.space_group_name_H-M   'P 1'
#
loop_
_entity.id
_entity.type
_entity.pdbx_description
1 polymer ?
#
loop_
_entity_poly.entity_id
_entity_poly.type
_entity_poly.pdbx_seq_one_letter_code
_entity_poly.pdbx_strand_id
1 'polypeptide(L)' 'MQTIEEIHIGEIIKHVMKEQGRSPSWLAKQLGCERANVYDIYKRQYIDTHLLQKVSIILNHDFFQVYSSHLKFVK' A
#
# COMPACT_ATOMS: atom_id res chain seq x y z
N MET A 1 -9.55 -1.24 -26.66
CA MET A 1 -8.79 -1.94 -25.61
C MET A 1 -9.11 -1.25 -24.29
N GLN A 2 -9.56 -1.99 -23.28
CA GLN A 2 -9.72 -1.41 -21.94
C GLN A 2 -8.33 -1.27 -21.33
N THR A 3 -7.89 -0.04 -21.05
CA THR A 3 -6.65 0.23 -20.32
C THR A 3 -6.87 -0.08 -18.85
N ILE A 4 -6.02 -0.92 -18.27
CA ILE A 4 -5.94 -1.10 -16.81
C ILE A 4 -5.39 0.22 -16.25
N GLU A 5 -6.11 0.88 -15.36
CA GLU A 5 -5.57 2.03 -14.65
C GLU A 5 -4.35 1.59 -13.84
N GLU A 6 -3.23 2.27 -14.00
CA GLU A 6 -1.98 1.90 -13.33
C GLU A 6 -2.07 2.24 -11.84
N ILE A 7 -2.42 1.25 -11.02
CA ILE A 7 -2.40 1.35 -9.56
C ILE A 7 -0.94 1.41 -9.09
N HIS A 8 -0.61 2.44 -8.31
CA HIS A 8 0.66 2.53 -7.62
C HIS A 8 0.47 2.41 -6.10
N ILE A 9 0.56 1.20 -5.57
CA ILE A 9 0.19 0.92 -4.18
C ILE A 9 1.09 1.61 -3.14
N GLY A 10 2.38 1.79 -3.45
CA GLY A 10 3.31 2.50 -2.57
C GLY A 10 2.88 3.94 -2.25
N GLU A 11 2.42 4.69 -3.26
CA GLU A 11 1.94 6.06 -3.08
C GLU A 11 0.58 6.10 -2.38
N ILE A 12 -0.29 5.11 -2.59
CA ILE A 12 -1.56 4.99 -1.86
C ILE A 12 -1.29 4.75 -0.36
N ILE A 13 -0.38 3.83 -0.02
CA ILE A 13 0.03 3.58 1.37
C ILE A 13 0.58 4.85 2.01
N LYS A 14 1.42 5.60 1.29
CA LYS A 14 1.98 6.88 1.74
C LYS A 14 0.90 7.93 1.98
N HIS A 15 -0.13 7.98 1.13
CA HIS A 15 -1.28 8.86 1.30
C HIS A 15 -2.04 8.55 2.60
N VAL A 16 -2.44 7.28 2.80
CA VAL A 16 -3.14 6.84 4.00
C VAL A 16 -2.30 7.09 5.27
N MET A 17 -0.99 6.83 5.22
CA MET A 17 -0.06 7.18 6.31
C MET A 17 -0.10 8.67 6.66
N LYS A 18 -0.09 9.55 5.65
CA LYS A 18 -0.15 11.00 5.82
C LYS A 18 -1.50 11.45 6.40
N GLU A 19 -2.61 10.91 5.91
CA GLU A 19 -3.96 11.19 6.44
C GLU A 19 -4.10 10.80 7.90
N GLN A 20 -3.49 9.68 8.29
CA GLN A 20 -3.47 9.22 9.68
C GLN A 20 -2.42 9.93 10.55
N GLY A 21 -1.64 10.89 10.00
CA GLY A 21 -0.60 11.62 10.72
C GLY A 21 0.58 10.74 11.18
N ARG A 22 0.82 9.60 10.52
CA ARG A 22 1.85 8.63 10.89
C ARG A 22 3.15 8.90 10.13
N SER A 23 4.29 8.78 10.83
CA SER A 23 5.62 8.99 10.23
C SER A 23 6.20 7.70 9.63
N PRO A 24 7.13 7.78 8.66
CA PRO A 24 7.82 6.59 8.15
C PRO A 24 8.53 5.78 9.24
N SER A 25 9.11 6.44 10.24
CA SER A 25 9.73 5.76 11.38
C SER A 25 8.73 4.97 12.22
N TRP A 26 7.49 5.46 12.34
CA TRP A 26 6.42 4.74 13.02
C TRP A 26 6.10 3.44 12.29
N LEU A 27 5.92 3.47 10.97
CA LEU A 27 5.61 2.27 10.19
C LEU A 27 6.77 1.28 10.18
N ALA A 28 8.01 1.76 10.07
CA ALA A 28 9.21 0.93 10.19
C ALA A 28 9.25 0.15 11.51
N LYS A 29 8.92 0.83 12.63
CA LYS A 29 8.81 0.19 13.94
C LYS A 29 7.71 -0.88 13.97
N GLN A 30 6.53 -0.62 13.39
CA GLN A 30 5.44 -1.62 13.34
C GLN A 30 5.78 -2.83 12.46
N LEU A 31 6.52 -2.61 11.38
CA LEU A 31 6.94 -3.68 10.47
C LEU A 31 8.16 -4.46 10.97
N GLY A 32 8.88 -3.93 11.97
CA GLY A 32 10.14 -4.49 12.45
C GLY A 32 11.28 -4.35 11.43
N CYS A 33 11.33 -3.23 10.71
CA CYS A 33 12.31 -2.97 9.67
C CYS A 33 12.94 -1.57 9.78
N GLU A 34 13.89 -1.28 8.90
CA GLU A 34 14.52 0.04 8.84
C GLU A 34 13.64 1.07 8.14
N ARG A 35 13.81 2.35 8.50
CA ARG A 35 13.10 3.47 7.87
C ARG A 35 13.31 3.53 6.35
N ALA A 36 14.50 3.15 5.87
CA ALA A 36 14.80 3.09 4.44
C ALA A 36 13.83 2.17 3.68
N ASN A 37 13.48 1.01 4.27
CA ASN A 37 12.55 0.05 3.67
C ASN A 37 11.16 0.66 3.48
N VAL A 38 10.72 1.56 4.36
CA VAL A 38 9.44 2.27 4.20
C VAL A 38 9.47 3.24 3.03
N TYR A 39 10.58 3.96 2.83
CA TYR A 39 10.74 4.79 1.64
C TYR A 39 10.81 3.97 0.36
N ASP A 40 11.38 2.78 0.42
CA ASP A 40 11.38 1.86 -0.73
C ASP A 40 9.99 1.31 -1.02
N ILE A 41 9.16 1.03 0.00
CA ILE A 41 7.75 0.68 -0.18
C ILE A 41 7.02 1.78 -0.96
N TYR A 42 7.24 3.06 -0.62
CA TYR A 42 6.55 4.16 -1.30
C TYR A 42 6.87 4.27 -2.79
N LYS A 43 8.07 3.86 -3.21
CA LYS A 43 8.52 3.89 -4.61
C LYS A 43 8.04 2.69 -5.43
N ARG A 44 7.49 1.66 -4.79
CA ARG A 44 7.10 0.42 -5.45
C ARG A 44 5.66 0.52 -5.95
N GLN A 45 5.47 0.36 -7.25
CA GLN A 45 4.15 0.32 -7.87
C GLN A 45 3.33 -0.88 -7.36
N TYR A 46 4.00 -1.99 -7.06
CA TYR A 46 3.45 -3.22 -6.51
C TYR A 46 4.31 -3.75 -5.36
N ILE A 47 3.68 -4.42 -4.41
CA ILE A 47 4.33 -5.13 -3.31
C ILE A 47 3.76 -6.55 -3.23
N ASP A 48 4.48 -7.46 -2.58
CA ASP A 48 3.95 -8.80 -2.34
C ASP A 48 2.71 -8.75 -1.42
N THR A 49 1.85 -9.75 -1.56
CA THR A 49 0.56 -9.81 -0.86
C THR A 49 0.71 -9.94 0.65
N HIS A 50 1.82 -10.53 1.13
CA HIS A 50 2.08 -10.64 2.56
C HIS A 50 2.42 -9.27 3.16
N LEU A 51 3.27 -8.48 2.50
CA LEU A 51 3.57 -7.12 2.91
C LEU A 51 2.31 -6.23 2.84
N LEU A 52 1.52 -6.35 1.78
CA LEU A 52 0.25 -5.63 1.63
C LEU A 52 -0.72 -5.94 2.79
N GLN A 53 -0.84 -7.22 3.16
CA GLN A 53 -1.64 -7.64 4.30
C GLN A 53 -1.14 -7.06 5.62
N LYS A 54 0.17 -7.13 5.90
CA LYS A 54 0.76 -6.55 7.12
C LYS A 54 0.48 -5.05 7.22
N VAL A 55 0.71 -4.32 6.14
CA VAL A 55 0.46 -2.87 6.08
C VAL A 55 -1.03 -2.56 6.25
N SER A 56 -1.92 -3.36 5.64
CA SER A 56 -3.38 -3.23 5.80
C SER A 56 -3.81 -3.35 7.26
N ILE A 57 -3.29 -4.36 7.97
CA ILE A 57 -3.59 -4.58 9.39
C ILE A 57 -3.03 -3.44 10.25
N ILE A 58 -1.77 -3.06 10.04
CA ILE A 58 -1.11 -2.00 10.81
C ILE A 58 -1.81 -0.65 10.64
N LEU A 59 -2.26 -0.33 9.43
CA LEU A 59 -2.96 0.92 9.11
C LEU A 59 -4.48 0.84 9.31
N ASN A 60 -5.01 -0.33 9.66
CA ASN A 60 -6.44 -0.60 9.74
C ASN A 60 -7.18 -0.08 8.49
N HIS A 61 -6.65 -0.42 7.31
CA HIS A 61 -7.14 0.01 6.02
C HIS A 61 -7.05 -1.14 5.02
N ASP A 62 -8.12 -1.42 4.29
CA ASP A 62 -8.13 -2.49 3.29
C ASP A 62 -7.51 -2.04 1.96
N PHE A 63 -6.20 -2.24 1.82
CA PHE A 63 -5.52 -1.92 0.56
C PHE A 63 -5.83 -2.92 -0.56
N PHE A 64 -6.40 -4.09 -0.28
CA PHE A 64 -6.84 -5.01 -1.33
C PHE A 64 -8.06 -4.47 -2.08
N GLN A 65 -8.88 -3.65 -1.42
CA GLN A 65 -10.03 -2.99 -2.03
C GLN A 65 -9.64 -2.14 -3.23
N VAL A 66 -8.43 -1.56 -3.22
CA VAL A 66 -7.88 -0.82 -4.37
C VAL A 66 -7.88 -1.71 -5.60
N TYR A 67 -7.40 -2.95 -5.51
CA TYR A 67 -7.35 -3.85 -6.65
C TYR A 67 -8.73 -4.42 -7.01
N SER A 68 -9.48 -4.90 -6.00
CA SER A 68 -10.76 -5.56 -6.26
C SER A 68 -11.80 -4.62 -6.89
N SER A 69 -11.76 -3.33 -6.56
CA SER A 69 -12.64 -2.32 -7.17
C SER A 69 -12.34 -2.05 -8.65
N HIS A 70 -11.11 -2.35 -9.11
CA HIS A 70 -10.70 -2.16 -10.50
C HIS A 70 -10.84 -3.45 -11.33
N LEU A 71 -11.23 -4.57 -10.71
CA LEU A 71 -11.52 -5.81 -11.43
C LEU A 71 -12.81 -5.64 -12.24
N LYS A 72 -12.66 -5.44 -13.56
CA LYS A 72 -13.78 -5.47 -14.51
C LYS A 72 -13.92 -6.88 -15.06
N PHE A 73 -14.85 -7.64 -14.49
CA PHE A 73 -15.22 -8.93 -15.06
C PHE A 73 -16.11 -8.70 -16.29
N VAL A 74 -15.64 -9.14 -17.46
CA VAL A 74 -16.49 -9.22 -18.66
C VAL A 74 -17.38 -10.46 -18.49
N LYS A 75 -18.69 -10.28 -18.59
CA LYS A 75 -19.65 -11.38 -18.66
C LYS A 75 -19.65 -12.00 -20.05
#